data_AF-A0A7X3XG01-F1
#
_entry.id   AF-A0A7X3XG01-F1
#
_cell.length_a   1.000
_cell.length_b   1.000
_cell.length_c   1.000
_cell.angle_alpha   90.00
_cell.angle_beta   90.00
_cell.angle_gamma   90.00
#
_symmetry.space_group_name_H-M   'P 1'
#
loop_
_entity.id
_entity.type
_entity.pdbx_description
1 polymer ?
#
loop_
_entity_poly.entity_id
_entity_poly.type
_entity_poly.pdbx_seq_one_letter_code
_entity_poly.pdbx_strand_id
1 'polypeptide(L)'
;MALAAAVALPLANGAFAQDQDSSDPTKVLQSGDTSFNPSAVERLLSQGDESVAAGDLETARKHYDDARDAARALAGFYRDLSGGFRGLDARVPREMDTKGRRSITLQAEAGLRLAALYRRLGQSEVAVPLLVEVIKLMTVTNPLGVQAYQQLVELGFAETPYDGPG
;
A
#
# COMPACT_ATOMS: atom_id res chain seq x y z
N MET A 1 47.20 38.43 46.54
CA MET A 1 47.13 38.47 45.06
C MET A 1 46.39 37.25 44.57
N ALA A 2 45.46 37.47 43.64
CA ALA A 2 44.32 36.61 43.35
C ALA A 2 44.65 35.42 42.44
N LEU A 3 43.84 34.38 42.64
CA LEU A 3 43.72 33.11 41.93
C LEU A 3 43.03 33.30 40.57
N ALA A 4 43.50 32.65 39.50
CA ALA A 4 42.66 32.18 38.38
C ALA A 4 43.50 31.34 37.39
N ALA A 5 43.34 30.02 37.42
CA ALA A 5 43.74 29.13 36.35
C ALA A 5 42.51 28.87 35.46
N ALA A 6 42.56 29.31 34.20
CA ALA A 6 41.50 29.08 33.22
C ALA A 6 41.79 27.77 32.46
N VAL A 7 40.93 26.77 32.64
CA VAL A 7 40.92 25.53 31.85
C VAL A 7 40.02 25.77 30.64
N ALA A 8 40.59 25.71 29.43
CA ALA A 8 39.82 25.73 28.18
C ALA A 8 39.43 24.29 27.81
N LEU A 9 38.13 24.01 27.76
CA LEU A 9 37.57 22.76 27.23
C LEU A 9 37.37 22.90 25.70
N PRO A 10 37.70 21.88 24.89
CA PRO A 10 37.32 21.87 23.50
C PRO A 10 35.82 21.57 23.37
N LEU A 11 35.10 22.45 22.70
CA LEU A 11 33.73 22.23 22.25
C LEU A 11 33.77 21.13 21.16
N ALA A 12 33.36 19.92 21.54
CA ALA A 12 33.10 18.86 20.57
C ALA A 12 31.83 19.23 19.78
N ASN A 13 32.01 19.63 18.52
CA ASN A 13 30.92 19.72 17.56
C ASN A 13 30.31 18.32 17.38
N GLY A 14 29.15 18.09 18.00
CA GLY A 14 28.31 16.94 17.72
C GLY A 14 27.70 17.06 16.33
N ALA A 15 28.45 16.63 15.31
CA ALA A 15 27.88 16.30 14.02
C ALA A 15 27.11 14.98 14.18
N PHE A 16 25.78 15.06 14.27
CA PHE A 16 24.94 13.89 14.02
C PHE A 16 24.94 13.62 12.52
N ALA A 17 25.98 12.93 12.05
CA ALA A 17 25.90 12.17 10.82
C ALA A 17 25.02 10.95 11.13
N GLN A 18 23.74 11.01 10.78
CA GLN A 18 22.89 9.83 10.82
C GLN A 18 23.22 9.01 9.58
N ASP A 19 24.05 7.98 9.77
CA ASP A 19 24.23 6.92 8.80
C ASP A 19 22.85 6.33 8.47
N GLN A 20 22.48 6.44 7.20
CA GLN A 20 21.34 5.75 6.62
C GLN A 20 21.72 4.28 6.43
N ASP A 21 21.66 3.49 7.50
CA ASP A 21 21.57 2.04 7.35
C ASP A 21 20.19 1.57 7.80
N SER A 22 19.45 1.01 6.84
CA SER A 22 17.99 0.86 6.87
C SER A 22 17.56 -0.49 7.43
N SER A 23 18.22 -0.97 8.48
CA SER A 23 17.87 -2.25 9.12
C SER A 23 18.18 -2.24 10.61
N ASP A 24 17.46 -1.41 11.36
CA ASP A 24 17.45 -1.43 12.82
C ASP A 24 16.63 -2.64 13.31
N PRO A 25 17.25 -3.65 13.97
CA PRO A 25 16.59 -4.89 14.39
C PRO A 25 15.43 -4.67 15.38
N THR A 26 15.28 -3.45 15.89
CA THR A 26 14.19 -3.05 16.80
C THR A 26 12.86 -2.82 16.07
N LYS A 27 12.86 -2.56 14.75
CA LYS A 27 11.65 -2.29 13.97
C LYS A 27 11.06 -3.58 13.39
N VAL A 28 10.47 -4.40 14.27
CA VAL A 28 9.91 -5.73 13.94
C VAL A 28 8.89 -5.74 12.79
N LEU A 29 8.20 -4.62 12.56
CA LEU A 29 7.24 -4.47 11.45
C LEU A 29 7.90 -4.08 10.11
N GLN A 30 9.21 -3.83 10.06
CA GLN A 30 9.93 -3.48 8.83
C GLN A 30 10.70 -4.67 8.23
N SER A 31 11.11 -5.64 9.06
CA SER A 31 12.14 -6.63 8.67
C SER A 31 11.71 -8.10 8.82
N GLY A 32 10.43 -8.40 9.00
CA GLY A 32 9.94 -9.76 9.26
C GLY A 32 8.96 -10.31 8.22
N ASP A 33 8.83 -11.65 8.20
CA ASP A 33 7.83 -12.39 7.40
C ASP A 33 6.38 -12.05 7.80
N THR A 34 6.18 -11.61 9.05
CA THR A 34 4.92 -11.10 9.62
C THR A 34 4.83 -9.56 9.58
N SER A 35 5.51 -8.91 8.64
CA SER A 35 5.49 -7.44 8.57
C SER A 35 4.11 -6.91 8.20
N PHE A 36 3.57 -5.96 8.95
CA PHE A 36 2.32 -5.27 8.64
C PHE A 36 2.62 -3.88 8.07
N ASN A 37 2.93 -3.83 6.76
CA ASN A 37 3.30 -2.61 6.04
C ASN A 37 3.02 -2.76 4.53
N PRO A 38 3.09 -1.68 3.72
CA PRO A 38 2.83 -1.76 2.28
C PRO A 38 3.73 -2.73 1.51
N SER A 39 5.02 -2.86 1.89
CA SER A 39 5.93 -3.83 1.26
C SER A 39 5.54 -5.28 1.53
N ALA A 40 4.88 -5.56 2.65
CA ALA A 40 4.32 -6.88 2.92
C ALA A 40 3.18 -7.22 1.97
N VAL A 41 2.31 -6.26 1.70
CA VAL A 41 1.21 -6.39 0.74
C VAL A 41 1.77 -6.61 -0.67
N GLU A 42 2.82 -5.89 -1.06
CA GLU A 42 3.52 -6.12 -2.33
C GLU A 42 4.04 -7.56 -2.45
N ARG A 43 4.63 -8.11 -1.38
CA ARG A 43 5.06 -9.51 -1.38
C ARG A 43 3.90 -10.49 -1.51
N LEU A 44 2.77 -10.25 -0.84
CA LEU A 44 1.57 -11.08 -1.00
C LEU A 44 1.07 -11.06 -2.46
N LEU A 45 1.07 -9.88 -3.10
CA LEU A 45 0.74 -9.78 -4.52
C LEU A 45 1.70 -10.59 -5.40
N SER A 46 3.01 -10.48 -5.16
CA SER A 46 4.02 -11.27 -5.90
C SER A 46 3.86 -12.78 -5.69
N GLN A 47 3.61 -13.22 -4.46
CA GLN A 47 3.36 -14.64 -4.15
C GLN A 47 2.08 -15.16 -4.81
N GLY A 48 1.04 -14.33 -4.88
CA GLY A 48 -0.17 -14.64 -5.64
C GLY A 48 0.12 -14.77 -7.14
N ASP A 49 0.89 -13.84 -7.71
CA ASP A 49 1.29 -13.85 -9.11
C ASP A 49 2.14 -15.11 -9.45
N GLU A 50 3.05 -15.51 -8.57
CA GLU A 50 3.81 -16.76 -8.65
C GLU A 50 2.92 -18.00 -8.59
N SER A 51 1.92 -18.01 -7.69
CA SER A 51 0.96 -19.11 -7.56
C SER A 51 0.10 -19.25 -8.82
N VAL A 52 -0.34 -18.14 -9.42
CA VAL A 52 -1.04 -18.16 -10.72
C VAL A 52 -0.15 -18.75 -11.81
N ALA A 53 1.12 -18.36 -11.86
CA ALA A 53 2.07 -18.88 -12.85
C ALA A 53 2.32 -20.39 -12.68
N ALA A 54 2.27 -20.90 -11.45
CA ALA A 54 2.35 -22.32 -11.13
C ALA A 54 1.04 -23.10 -11.37
N GLY A 55 -0.07 -22.41 -11.68
CA GLY A 55 -1.40 -23.01 -11.82
C GLY A 55 -2.11 -23.29 -10.50
N ASP A 56 -1.54 -22.87 -9.37
CA ASP A 56 -2.16 -22.98 -8.04
C ASP A 56 -3.08 -21.78 -7.80
N LEU A 57 -4.29 -21.88 -8.35
CA LEU A 57 -5.28 -20.81 -8.31
C LEU A 57 -5.92 -20.64 -6.92
N GLU A 58 -5.91 -21.67 -6.07
CA GLU A 58 -6.43 -21.59 -4.70
C GLU A 58 -5.49 -20.78 -3.81
N THR A 59 -4.19 -21.10 -3.85
CA THR A 59 -3.17 -20.35 -3.11
C THR A 59 -3.05 -18.92 -3.63
N ALA A 60 -3.14 -18.72 -4.95
CA ALA A 60 -3.17 -17.37 -5.54
C ALA A 60 -4.33 -16.53 -4.99
N ARG A 61 -5.54 -17.11 -4.94
CA ARG A 61 -6.71 -16.44 -4.39
C ARG A 61 -6.46 -15.97 -2.96
N LYS A 62 -5.97 -16.86 -2.11
CA LYS A 62 -5.68 -16.57 -0.71
C LYS A 62 -4.68 -15.42 -0.57
N HIS A 63 -3.58 -15.45 -1.33
CA HIS A 63 -2.60 -14.37 -1.32
C HIS A 63 -3.20 -13.01 -1.73
N TYR A 64 -4.04 -12.98 -2.76
CA TYR A 64 -4.66 -11.73 -3.18
C TYR A 64 -5.74 -11.23 -2.20
N ASP A 65 -6.50 -12.14 -1.58
CA ASP A 65 -7.45 -11.79 -0.52
C ASP A 65 -6.71 -11.21 0.70
N ASP A 66 -5.66 -11.89 1.17
CA ASP A 66 -4.81 -11.44 2.27
C ASP A 66 -4.17 -10.07 1.96
N ALA A 67 -3.69 -9.88 0.72
CA ALA A 67 -3.13 -8.61 0.25
C ALA A 67 -4.16 -7.47 0.32
N ARG A 68 -5.38 -7.72 -0.17
CA ARG A 68 -6.45 -6.73 -0.21
C ARG A 68 -6.89 -6.33 1.20
N ASP A 69 -7.06 -7.29 2.09
CA ASP A 69 -7.49 -7.05 3.47
C ASP A 69 -6.42 -6.31 4.27
N ALA A 70 -5.15 -6.72 4.15
CA ALA A 70 -4.03 -6.04 4.78
C ALA A 70 -3.89 -4.59 4.27
N ALA A 71 -4.01 -4.38 2.95
CA ALA A 71 -3.94 -3.06 2.34
C ALA A 71 -5.06 -2.12 2.85
N ARG A 72 -6.30 -2.64 2.95
CA ARG A 72 -7.44 -1.90 3.48
C ARG A 72 -7.23 -1.51 4.94
N ALA A 73 -6.76 -2.44 5.76
CA ALA A 73 -6.48 -2.19 7.17
C ALA A 73 -5.39 -1.11 7.32
N LEU A 74 -4.28 -1.24 6.59
CA LEU A 74 -3.19 -0.26 6.56
C LEU A 74 -3.68 1.15 6.17
N ALA A 75 -4.48 1.25 5.10
CA ALA A 75 -5.05 2.52 4.66
C ALA A 75 -5.87 3.20 5.78
N GLY A 76 -6.67 2.43 6.51
CA GLY A 76 -7.43 2.91 7.67
C GLY A 76 -6.52 3.42 8.79
N PHE A 77 -5.55 2.61 9.22
CA PHE A 77 -4.65 2.99 10.31
C PHE A 77 -3.80 4.22 9.98
N TYR A 78 -3.27 4.31 8.76
CA TYR A 78 -2.51 5.48 8.34
C TYR A 78 -3.35 6.75 8.33
N ARG A 79 -4.60 6.69 7.84
CA ARG A 79 -5.53 7.83 7.90
C ARG A 79 -5.81 8.26 9.34
N ASP A 80 -6.05 7.31 10.23
CA ASP A 80 -6.40 7.61 11.62
C ASP A 80 -5.19 8.23 12.36
N LEU A 81 -3.96 7.76 12.09
CA LEU A 81 -2.73 8.38 12.56
C LEU A 81 -2.51 9.79 11.98
N SER A 82 -2.71 10.00 10.68
CA SER A 82 -2.67 11.35 10.08
C SER A 82 -3.64 12.31 10.77
N GLY A 83 -4.84 11.84 11.13
CA GLY A 83 -5.83 12.61 11.88
C GLY A 83 -5.35 13.02 13.26
N GLY A 84 -4.77 12.07 14.02
CA GLY A 84 -4.30 12.30 15.39
C GLY A 84 -3.16 13.31 15.53
N PHE A 85 -2.34 13.49 14.49
CA PHE A 85 -1.21 14.43 14.50
C PHE A 85 -1.50 15.77 13.79
N ARG A 86 -2.73 15.97 13.28
CA ARG A 86 -3.08 17.16 12.51
C ARG A 86 -2.98 18.42 13.38
N GLY A 87 -2.22 19.41 12.91
CA GLY A 87 -1.98 20.67 13.64
C GLY A 87 -0.95 20.58 14.76
N LEU A 88 -0.38 19.39 15.03
CA LEU A 88 0.65 19.16 16.05
C LEU A 88 2.04 19.01 15.42
N ASP A 89 2.19 18.03 14.52
CA ASP A 89 3.43 17.81 13.77
C ASP A 89 3.07 17.40 12.34
N ALA A 90 3.33 18.29 11.37
CA ALA A 90 2.98 18.04 9.98
C ALA A 90 3.81 16.93 9.31
N ARG A 91 4.94 16.49 9.91
CA ARG A 91 5.78 15.42 9.35
C ARG A 91 5.06 14.09 9.38
N VAL A 92 4.36 13.79 10.47
CA VAL A 92 3.67 12.51 10.67
C VAL A 92 2.52 12.34 9.66
N PRO A 93 1.57 13.27 9.50
CA PRO A 93 0.51 13.15 8.49
C PRO A 93 1.07 13.05 7.07
N ARG A 94 2.17 13.74 6.72
CA ARG A 94 2.77 13.62 5.38
C ARG A 94 3.27 12.20 5.11
N GLU A 95 3.95 11.60 6.09
CA GLU A 95 4.43 10.22 5.98
C GLU A 95 3.26 9.24 5.90
N MET A 96 2.30 9.37 6.81
CA MET A 96 1.14 8.48 6.91
C MET A 96 0.23 8.60 5.69
N ASP A 97 -0.03 9.80 5.18
CA ASP A 97 -0.81 10.00 3.95
C ASP A 97 -0.13 9.35 2.74
N THR A 98 1.20 9.39 2.67
CA THR A 98 1.95 8.73 1.60
C THR A 98 1.78 7.21 1.66
N LYS A 99 1.93 6.62 2.85
CA LYS A 99 1.72 5.18 3.05
C LYS A 99 0.26 4.76 2.86
N GLY A 100 -0.68 5.61 3.28
CA GLY A 100 -2.12 5.42 3.10
C GLY A 100 -2.51 5.37 1.62
N ARG A 101 -2.05 6.34 0.82
CA ARG A 101 -2.26 6.32 -0.63
C ARG A 101 -1.67 5.08 -1.29
N ARG A 102 -0.44 4.69 -0.92
CA ARG A 102 0.17 3.45 -1.46
C ARG A 102 -0.66 2.22 -1.10
N SER A 103 -1.17 2.12 0.13
CA SER A 103 -2.01 1.02 0.57
C SER A 103 -3.33 0.96 -0.21
N ILE A 104 -3.96 2.11 -0.47
CA ILE A 104 -5.17 2.18 -1.31
C ILE A 104 -4.88 1.71 -2.75
N THR A 105 -3.73 2.09 -3.31
CA THR A 105 -3.28 1.57 -4.62
C THR A 105 -3.11 0.06 -4.62
N LEU A 106 -2.45 -0.49 -3.60
CA LEU A 106 -2.25 -1.93 -3.47
C LEU A 106 -3.57 -2.70 -3.28
N GLN A 107 -4.53 -2.13 -2.55
CA GLN A 107 -5.88 -2.71 -2.41
C GLN A 107 -6.58 -2.82 -3.78
N ALA A 108 -6.48 -1.78 -4.61
CA ALA A 108 -7.04 -1.79 -5.95
C ALA A 108 -6.34 -2.79 -6.88
N GLU A 109 -5.01 -2.84 -6.82
CA GLU A 109 -4.19 -3.82 -7.55
C GLU A 109 -4.55 -5.27 -7.18
N ALA A 110 -4.77 -5.55 -5.90
CA ALA A 110 -5.24 -6.86 -5.42
C ALA A 110 -6.66 -7.18 -5.94
N GLY A 111 -7.57 -6.20 -5.90
CA GLY A 111 -8.93 -6.34 -6.41
C GLY A 111 -8.98 -6.69 -7.90
N LEU A 112 -8.13 -6.07 -8.72
CA LEU A 112 -8.02 -6.39 -10.15
C LEU A 112 -7.50 -7.81 -10.40
N ARG A 113 -6.49 -8.25 -9.64
CA ARG A 113 -5.95 -9.62 -9.76
C ARG A 113 -6.97 -10.67 -9.33
N LEU A 114 -7.70 -10.43 -8.23
CA LEU A 114 -8.82 -11.28 -7.82
C LEU A 114 -9.91 -11.35 -8.89
N ALA A 115 -10.33 -10.20 -9.44
CA ALA A 115 -11.33 -10.16 -10.49
C ALA A 115 -10.91 -10.99 -11.71
N ALA A 116 -9.65 -10.86 -12.15
CA ALA A 116 -9.09 -11.66 -13.24
C ALA A 116 -9.07 -13.16 -12.91
N LEU A 117 -8.72 -13.52 -11.67
CA LEU A 117 -8.72 -14.91 -11.20
C LEU A 117 -10.13 -15.52 -11.22
N TYR A 118 -11.13 -14.80 -10.70
CA TYR A 118 -12.52 -15.25 -10.71
C TYR A 118 -13.08 -15.43 -12.12
N ARG A 119 -12.72 -14.54 -13.06
CA ARG A 119 -13.08 -14.71 -14.47
C ARG A 119 -12.48 -15.98 -15.07
N ARG A 120 -11.21 -16.30 -14.78
CA ARG A 120 -10.56 -17.55 -15.24
C ARG A 120 -11.22 -18.80 -14.68
N LEU A 121 -11.78 -18.70 -13.49
CA LEU A 121 -12.51 -19.78 -12.83
C LEU A 121 -13.98 -19.90 -13.28
N GLY A 122 -14.42 -19.07 -14.23
CA GLY A 122 -15.80 -19.06 -14.71
C GLY A 122 -16.79 -18.42 -13.73
N GLN A 123 -16.31 -17.69 -12.73
CA GLN A 123 -17.11 -17.03 -11.68
C GLN A 123 -17.11 -15.51 -11.88
N SER A 124 -17.44 -15.06 -13.09
CA SER A 124 -17.35 -13.65 -13.49
C SER A 124 -18.28 -12.72 -12.70
N GLU A 125 -19.35 -13.25 -12.11
CA GLU A 125 -20.29 -12.51 -11.26
C GLU A 125 -19.61 -12.00 -9.98
N VAL A 126 -18.62 -12.74 -9.46
CA VAL A 126 -17.83 -12.34 -8.28
C VAL A 126 -16.83 -11.24 -8.63
N ALA A 127 -16.42 -11.13 -9.91
CA ALA A 127 -15.53 -10.08 -10.36
C ALA A 127 -16.21 -8.69 -10.35
N VAL A 128 -17.52 -8.62 -10.59
CA VAL A 128 -18.27 -7.35 -10.64
C VAL A 128 -18.10 -6.49 -9.38
N PRO A 129 -18.39 -6.97 -8.15
CA PRO A 129 -18.22 -6.15 -6.95
C PRO A 129 -16.77 -5.74 -6.71
N LEU A 130 -15.79 -6.58 -7.08
CA LEU A 130 -14.37 -6.26 -6.98
C LEU A 130 -13.99 -5.09 -7.91
N LEU A 131 -14.43 -5.14 -9.16
CA LEU A 131 -14.15 -4.09 -10.14
C LEU A 131 -14.82 -2.76 -9.76
N VAL A 132 -16.05 -2.80 -9.25
CA VAL A 132 -16.74 -1.60 -8.73
C VAL A 132 -16.00 -1.01 -7.52
N GLU A 133 -15.47 -1.84 -6.63
CA GLU A 133 -14.63 -1.38 -5.53
C GLU A 133 -13.34 -0.73 -6.02
N VAL A 134 -12.68 -1.32 -7.02
CA VAL A 134 -11.49 -0.72 -7.65
C VAL A 134 -11.82 0.67 -8.19
N ILE A 135 -12.95 0.87 -8.86
CA ILE A 135 -13.37 2.20 -9.37
C ILE A 135 -13.63 3.20 -8.23
N LYS A 136 -14.17 2.75 -7.10
CA LYS A 136 -14.38 3.59 -5.91
C LYS A 136 -13.07 4.04 -5.28
N LEU A 137 -12.05 3.17 -5.28
CA LEU A 137 -10.72 3.46 -4.75
C LEU A 137 -9.88 4.28 -5.75
N MET A 138 -9.95 3.90 -7.01
CA MET A 138 -9.23 4.44 -8.17
C MET A 138 -10.28 4.94 -9.15
N THR A 139 -10.58 6.23 -9.11
CA THR A 139 -11.49 6.86 -10.07
C THR A 139 -11.06 6.55 -11.51
N VAL A 140 -11.96 6.73 -12.48
CA VAL A 140 -11.66 6.54 -13.92
C VAL A 140 -10.65 7.56 -14.49
N THR A 141 -10.11 8.43 -13.65
CA THR A 141 -8.94 9.28 -13.95
C THR A 141 -7.60 8.59 -13.65
N ASN A 142 -7.63 7.39 -13.05
CA ASN A 142 -6.48 6.55 -12.77
C ASN A 142 -6.49 5.31 -13.69
N PRO A 143 -5.33 4.84 -14.19
CA PRO A 143 -5.25 3.66 -15.05
C PRO A 143 -5.92 2.40 -14.49
N LEU A 144 -5.82 2.14 -13.18
CA LEU A 144 -6.47 0.99 -12.53
C LEU A 144 -8.00 1.11 -12.55
N GLY A 145 -8.51 2.33 -12.38
CA GLY A 145 -9.95 2.62 -12.47
C GLY A 145 -10.48 2.46 -13.89
N VAL A 146 -9.74 2.95 -14.88
CA VAL A 146 -10.05 2.75 -16.31
C VAL A 146 -10.07 1.26 -16.64
N GLN A 147 -9.05 0.52 -16.23
CA GLN A 147 -8.96 -0.92 -16.44
C GLN A 147 -10.14 -1.66 -15.80
N ALA A 148 -10.54 -1.29 -14.58
CA ALA A 148 -11.67 -1.90 -13.91
C ALA A 148 -12.99 -1.64 -14.65
N TYR A 149 -13.20 -0.41 -15.12
CA TYR A 149 -14.39 -0.05 -15.89
C TYR A 149 -14.45 -0.77 -17.24
N GLN A 150 -13.32 -0.86 -17.96
CA GLN A 150 -13.23 -1.62 -19.20
C GLN A 150 -13.61 -3.09 -18.99
N GLN A 151 -13.15 -3.72 -17.91
CA GLN A 151 -13.53 -5.09 -17.59
C GLN A 151 -15.02 -5.23 -17.28
N LEU A 152 -15.66 -4.24 -16.64
CA LEU A 152 -17.11 -4.25 -16.44
C LEU A 152 -17.87 -4.18 -17.78
N VAL A 153 -17.35 -3.45 -18.76
CA VAL A 153 -17.91 -3.40 -20.11
C VAL A 153 -17.72 -4.73 -20.84
N GLU A 154 -16.54 -5.34 -20.78
CA GLU A 154 -16.28 -6.67 -21.35
C GLU A 154 -17.19 -7.76 -20.78
N LEU A 155 -17.54 -7.64 -19.50
CA LEU A 155 -18.46 -8.56 -18.82
C LEU A 155 -19.94 -8.29 -19.15
N GLY A 156 -20.26 -7.19 -19.86
CA GLY A 156 -21.62 -6.77 -20.15
C GLY A 156 -22.36 -6.20 -18.94
N PHE A 157 -21.65 -5.85 -17.85
CA PHE A 157 -22.24 -5.19 -16.69
C PHE A 157 -22.48 -3.70 -16.94
N ALA A 158 -21.61 -3.07 -17.74
CA ALA A 158 -21.78 -1.72 -18.25
C ALA A 158 -21.84 -1.74 -19.78
N GLU A 159 -22.74 -0.96 -20.38
CA GLU A 159 -22.90 -0.95 -21.84
C GLU A 159 -22.09 0.15 -22.51
N THR A 160 -21.88 1.28 -21.83
CA THR A 160 -21.24 2.47 -22.40
C THR A 160 -19.72 2.42 -22.19
N PRO A 161 -18.89 2.42 -23.24
CA PRO A 161 -17.45 2.55 -23.11
C PRO A 161 -17.04 3.89 -22.47
N TYR A 162 -15.84 3.94 -21.87
CA TYR A 162 -15.27 5.17 -21.33
C TYR A 162 -14.17 5.66 -22.26
N ASP A 163 -14.38 6.82 -22.89
CA ASP A 163 -13.47 7.41 -23.88
C ASP A 163 -12.41 8.34 -23.25
N GLY A 164 -12.34 8.42 -21.92
CA GLY A 164 -11.45 9.31 -21.18
C GLY A 164 -12.15 10.56 -20.62
N PRO A 165 -11.44 11.41 -19.86
CA PRO A 165 -11.98 12.68 -19.40
C PRO A 165 -12.16 13.60 -20.62
N GLY A 166 -13.39 14.07 -20.83
CA GLY A 166 -13.73 15.07 -21.84
C GLY A 166 -13.31 16.48 -21.48
#